data_AF-A0A2T3ZWG1-F1
#
_entry.id   AF-A0A2T3ZWG1-F1
#
_cell.length_a   1.000
_cell.length_b   1.000
_cell.length_c   1.000
_cell.angle_alpha   90.00
_cell.angle_beta   90.00
_cell.angle_gamma   90.00
#
_symmetry.space_group_name_H-M   'P 1'
#
loop_
_entity.id
_entity.type
_entity.pdbx_description
1 polymer ?
#
loop_
_entity_poly.entity_id
_entity_poly.type
_entity_poly.pdbx_seq_one_letter_code
_entity_poly.pdbx_strand_id
1 'polypeptide(L)'
;LIKILLKKDIDVDAHGGHDGTALLVAAARNEKKIVRTLLQNGANINAQGGFYGTALQAAAAKGKKNVVEVLLKGGADINIHAGAYGTALRAAVSEGHKIIAAMLVQEGEKIH
;
A
#
# COMPACT_ATOMS: atom_id res chain seq x y z
N LEU A 1 -9.61 -3.05 -14.93
CA LEU A 1 -8.27 -2.66 -14.40
C LEU A 1 -7.10 -3.47 -14.97
N ILE A 2 -7.30 -4.70 -15.48
CA ILE A 2 -6.20 -5.59 -15.96
C ILE A 2 -5.47 -5.10 -17.24
N LYS A 3 -5.90 -4.01 -17.90
CA LYS A 3 -5.31 -3.54 -19.16
C LYS A 3 -4.08 -2.62 -19.04
N ILE A 4 -3.69 -2.15 -17.85
CA ILE A 4 -2.62 -1.15 -17.73
C ILE A 4 -1.20 -1.78 -17.73
N LEU A 5 -1.05 -3.09 -17.47
CA LEU A 5 0.27 -3.69 -17.20
C LEU A 5 0.93 -4.48 -18.34
N LEU A 6 0.50 -4.32 -19.60
CA LEU A 6 1.01 -5.12 -20.73
C LEU A 6 1.64 -4.30 -21.87
N LYS A 7 2.15 -3.10 -21.61
CA LYS A 7 3.02 -2.39 -22.55
C LYS A 7 4.42 -2.31 -21.97
N LYS A 8 5.41 -2.83 -22.72
CA LYS A 8 6.81 -3.00 -22.31
C LYS A 8 7.57 -1.70 -21.95
N ASP A 9 6.94 -0.53 -22.09
CA ASP A 9 7.55 0.79 -21.84
C ASP A 9 6.75 1.63 -20.82
N ILE A 10 5.88 1.02 -20.00
CA ILE A 10 5.18 1.74 -18.93
C ILE A 10 6.02 1.66 -17.66
N ASP A 11 6.41 2.82 -17.15
CA ASP A 11 6.92 2.97 -15.79
C ASP A 11 5.87 2.44 -14.80
N VAL A 12 6.20 1.35 -14.10
CA VAL A 12 5.29 0.65 -13.17
C VAL A 12 4.90 1.54 -11.98
N ASP A 13 5.72 2.54 -11.68
CA ASP A 13 5.49 3.53 -10.63
C ASP A 13 4.89 4.84 -11.18
N ALA A 14 4.52 4.88 -12.46
CA ALA A 14 3.91 6.05 -13.07
C ALA A 14 2.70 6.54 -12.25
N HIS A 15 2.70 7.85 -11.97
CA HIS A 15 1.63 8.51 -11.25
C HIS A 15 0.42 8.72 -12.16
N GLY A 16 -0.70 8.09 -11.82
CA GLY A 16 -1.97 8.26 -12.53
C GLY A 16 -2.71 9.57 -12.20
N GLY A 17 -2.01 10.61 -11.74
CA GLY A 17 -2.61 11.85 -11.22
C GLY A 17 -3.07 11.74 -9.77
N HIS A 18 -4.31 12.17 -9.46
CA HIS A 18 -4.86 12.19 -8.09
C HIS A 18 -4.91 10.81 -7.41
N ASP A 19 -4.99 9.74 -8.19
CA ASP A 19 -5.18 8.37 -7.69
C ASP A 19 -3.88 7.69 -7.22
N GLY A 20 -2.71 8.31 -7.44
CA GLY A 20 -1.41 7.76 -7.05
C GLY A 20 -0.86 6.70 -8.02
N THR A 21 0.00 5.80 -7.53
CA THR A 21 0.59 4.72 -8.32
C THR A 21 -0.39 3.56 -8.53
N ALA A 22 -0.14 2.71 -9.53
CA ALA A 22 -0.95 1.52 -9.76
C ALA A 22 -1.01 0.60 -8.52
N LEU A 23 0.10 0.51 -7.77
CA LEU A 23 0.19 -0.27 -6.54
C LEU A 23 -0.75 0.27 -5.45
N LEU A 24 -0.81 1.60 -5.31
CA LEU A 24 -1.69 2.26 -4.34
C LEU A 24 -3.16 2.00 -4.64
N VAL A 25 -3.58 2.16 -5.90
CA VAL A 25 -4.96 1.91 -6.33
C VAL A 25 -5.35 0.44 -6.12
N ALA A 26 -4.48 -0.50 -6.51
CA ALA A 26 -4.70 -1.93 -6.31
C ALA A 26 -4.81 -2.28 -4.81
N ALA A 27 -4.00 -1.65 -3.96
CA ALA A 27 -4.02 -1.86 -2.53
C ALA A 27 -5.32 -1.37 -1.88
N ALA A 28 -5.79 -0.16 -2.23
CA ALA A 28 -7.06 0.39 -1.75
C ALA A 28 -8.27 -0.48 -2.15
N ARG A 29 -8.22 -1.12 -3.33
CA ARG A 29 -9.29 -1.94 -3.91
C ARG A 29 -9.26 -3.42 -3.51
N ASN A 30 -8.34 -3.82 -2.63
CA ASN A 30 -8.16 -5.23 -2.21
C ASN A 30 -7.76 -6.18 -3.35
N GLU A 31 -7.10 -5.68 -4.40
CA GLU A 31 -6.73 -6.47 -5.57
C GLU A 31 -5.41 -7.23 -5.33
N LYS A 32 -5.40 -8.15 -4.34
CA LYS A 32 -4.21 -8.88 -3.88
C LYS A 32 -3.37 -9.50 -5.01
N LYS A 33 -4.01 -10.04 -6.05
CA LYS A 33 -3.30 -10.63 -7.21
C LYS A 33 -2.54 -9.55 -7.99
N ILE A 34 -3.17 -8.41 -8.24
CA ILE A 34 -2.56 -7.28 -8.95
C ILE A 34 -1.44 -6.66 -8.12
N VAL A 35 -1.63 -6.51 -6.80
CA VAL A 35 -0.56 -6.07 -5.88
C VAL A 35 0.68 -6.97 -6.01
N ARG A 36 0.50 -8.30 -5.98
CA ARG A 36 1.63 -9.24 -6.14
C ARG A 36 2.29 -9.10 -7.51
N THR A 37 1.50 -9.03 -8.58
CA THR A 37 2.02 -8.88 -9.94
C THR A 37 2.81 -7.58 -10.09
N LEU A 38 2.33 -6.46 -9.54
CA LEU A 38 3.04 -5.18 -9.57
C LEU A 38 4.39 -5.26 -8.85
N LEU A 39 4.41 -5.80 -7.63
CA LEU A 39 5.64 -5.98 -6.86
C LEU A 39 6.64 -6.92 -7.59
N GLN A 40 6.15 -7.98 -8.22
CA GLN A 40 6.98 -8.89 -9.03
C GLN A 40 7.57 -8.20 -10.27
N ASN A 41 6.92 -7.16 -10.79
CA ASN A 41 7.39 -6.36 -11.92
C ASN A 41 8.18 -5.11 -11.46
N GLY A 42 8.63 -5.07 -10.20
CA GLY A 42 9.52 -4.03 -9.71
C GLY A 42 8.84 -2.75 -9.23
N ALA A 43 7.51 -2.75 -9.02
CA ALA A 43 6.84 -1.61 -8.40
C ALA A 43 7.48 -1.28 -7.05
N ASN A 44 7.81 0.00 -6.85
CA ASN A 44 8.35 0.46 -5.58
C ASN A 44 7.28 0.36 -4.49
N ILE A 45 7.48 -0.58 -3.56
CA ILE A 45 6.54 -0.87 -2.48
C ILE A 45 6.26 0.34 -1.57
N ASN A 46 7.22 1.27 -1.51
CA ASN A 46 7.20 2.47 -0.70
C ASN A 46 6.93 3.74 -1.52
N ALA A 47 6.54 3.60 -2.79
CA ALA A 47 6.17 4.74 -3.63
C ALA A 47 5.09 5.58 -2.95
N GLN A 48 5.34 6.88 -2.88
CA GLN A 48 4.43 7.85 -2.28
C GLN A 48 3.60 8.53 -3.38
N GLY A 49 2.34 8.81 -3.12
CA GLY A 49 1.45 9.52 -4.04
C GLY A 49 -0.02 9.49 -3.62
N GLY A 50 -0.83 10.29 -4.32
CA GLY A 50 -2.27 10.36 -4.08
C GLY A 50 -2.66 10.74 -2.65
N PHE A 51 -3.94 10.54 -2.31
CA PHE A 51 -4.50 10.92 -1.01
C PHE A 51 -3.92 10.11 0.18
N TYR A 52 -3.65 8.82 -0.04
CA TYR A 52 -3.24 7.92 1.04
C TYR A 52 -1.75 7.99 1.38
N GLY A 53 -0.89 8.39 0.44
CA GLY A 53 0.57 8.31 0.59
C GLY A 53 1.11 7.03 -0.05
N THR A 54 1.07 5.90 0.63
CA THR A 54 1.66 4.62 0.18
C THR A 54 0.57 3.56 0.01
N ALA A 55 0.92 2.46 -0.66
CA ALA A 55 0.05 1.29 -0.75
C ALA A 55 -0.31 0.71 0.63
N LEU A 56 0.62 0.73 1.59
CA LEU A 56 0.38 0.23 2.94
C LEU A 56 -0.61 1.13 3.70
N GLN A 57 -0.44 2.46 3.63
CA GLN A 57 -1.41 3.41 4.20
C GLN A 57 -2.79 3.27 3.57
N ALA A 58 -2.88 3.10 2.25
CA ALA A 58 -4.15 2.91 1.55
C ALA A 58 -4.87 1.62 1.98
N ALA A 59 -4.15 0.49 2.04
CA ALA A 59 -4.69 -0.77 2.50
C ALA A 59 -5.12 -0.72 3.97
N ALA A 60 -4.34 -0.01 4.80
CA ALA A 60 -4.65 0.19 6.21
C ALA A 60 -5.91 1.03 6.41
N ALA A 61 -6.02 2.18 5.74
CA ALA A 61 -7.21 3.04 5.76
C ALA A 61 -8.47 2.33 5.26
N LYS A 62 -8.35 1.41 4.29
CA LYS A 62 -9.49 0.70 3.69
C LYS A 62 -9.82 -0.64 4.34
N GLY A 63 -9.11 -1.04 5.38
CA GLY A 63 -9.37 -2.29 6.10
C GLY A 63 -8.95 -3.55 5.32
N LYS A 64 -8.01 -3.44 4.38
CA LYS A 64 -7.64 -4.54 3.47
C LYS A 64 -6.56 -5.44 4.07
N LYS A 65 -6.90 -6.18 5.13
CA LYS A 65 -5.98 -7.07 5.87
C LYS A 65 -5.10 -7.94 4.96
N ASN A 66 -5.70 -8.62 4.00
CA ASN A 66 -4.99 -9.53 3.09
C ASN A 66 -3.94 -8.82 2.21
N VAL A 67 -4.13 -7.54 1.91
CA VAL A 67 -3.17 -6.72 1.18
C VAL A 67 -2.10 -6.20 2.14
N VAL A 68 -2.47 -5.76 3.34
CA VAL A 68 -1.50 -5.37 4.38
C VAL A 68 -0.49 -6.49 4.61
N GLU A 69 -0.94 -7.73 4.76
CA GLU A 69 -0.02 -8.88 4.92
C GLU A 69 0.94 -9.06 3.74
N VAL A 70 0.49 -8.80 2.50
CA VAL A 70 1.37 -8.91 1.32
C VAL A 70 2.42 -7.82 1.33
N LEU A 71 2.01 -6.59 1.65
CA LEU A 71 2.91 -5.44 1.66
C LEU A 71 3.95 -5.55 2.79
N LEU A 72 3.54 -5.94 4.00
CA LEU A 72 4.48 -6.16 5.10
C LEU A 72 5.47 -7.29 4.79
N LYS A 73 5.00 -8.42 4.25
CA LYS A 73 5.89 -9.51 3.78
C LYS A 73 6.82 -9.08 2.65
N GLY A 74 6.44 -8.05 1.89
CA GLY A 74 7.25 -7.44 0.84
C GLY A 74 8.24 -6.39 1.33
N GLY A 75 8.30 -6.11 2.64
CA GLY A 75 9.21 -5.10 3.21
C GLY A 75 8.70 -3.66 3.11
N ALA A 76 7.37 -3.45 3.08
CA ALA A 76 6.81 -2.11 3.13
C ALA A 76 7.22 -1.41 4.44
N ASP A 77 7.71 -0.17 4.32
CA ASP A 77 8.11 0.64 5.48
C ASP A 77 6.86 1.18 6.18
N ILE A 78 6.68 0.75 7.43
CA ILE A 78 5.53 1.09 8.27
C ILE A 78 5.58 2.54 8.79
N ASN A 79 6.76 3.17 8.77
CA ASN A 79 7.03 4.47 9.41
C ASN A 79 6.97 5.66 8.45
N ILE A 80 6.78 5.42 7.15
CA ILE A 80 6.64 6.48 6.17
C ILE A 80 5.55 7.46 6.59
N HIS A 81 5.91 8.75 6.62
CA HIS A 81 4.98 9.86 6.80
C HIS A 81 4.57 10.42 5.44
N ALA A 82 3.36 10.08 4.99
CA ALA A 82 2.82 10.53 3.71
C ALA A 82 1.29 10.57 3.72
N GLY A 83 0.71 11.26 2.73
CA GLY A 83 -0.74 11.39 2.55
C GLY A 83 -1.46 12.04 3.73
N ALA A 84 -2.78 11.94 3.74
CA ALA A 84 -3.62 12.59 4.74
C ALA A 84 -3.51 12.00 6.16
N TYR A 85 -3.11 10.73 6.28
CA TYR A 85 -3.11 10.02 7.57
C TYR A 85 -1.76 10.04 8.29
N GLY A 86 -0.66 10.40 7.61
CA GLY A 86 0.67 10.32 8.17
C GLY A 86 1.25 8.92 8.07
N THR A 87 0.86 7.96 8.94
CA THR A 87 1.39 6.58 8.91
C THR A 87 0.31 5.54 8.63
N ALA A 88 0.71 4.32 8.27
CA ALA A 88 -0.24 3.21 8.11
C ALA A 88 -1.00 2.89 9.40
N LEU A 89 -0.34 3.01 10.56
CA LEU A 89 -0.97 2.80 11.86
C LEU A 89 -2.03 3.87 12.12
N ARG A 90 -1.70 5.16 11.90
CA ARG A 90 -2.65 6.26 12.04
C ARG A 90 -3.85 6.07 11.10
N ALA A 91 -3.61 5.66 9.85
CA ALA A 91 -4.67 5.36 8.90
C ALA A 91 -5.63 4.26 9.40
N ALA A 92 -5.10 3.13 9.88
CA ALA A 92 -5.91 2.05 10.44
C ALA A 92 -6.71 2.50 11.68
N VAL A 93 -6.10 3.30 12.56
CA VAL A 93 -6.74 3.79 13.78
C VAL A 93 -7.84 4.80 13.46
N SER A 94 -7.58 5.77 12.57
CA SER A 94 -8.56 6.78 12.15
C SER A 94 -9.82 6.16 11.53
N GLU A 95 -9.68 5.06 10.80
CA GLU A 95 -10.78 4.35 10.13
C GLU A 95 -11.34 3.17 10.97
N GLY A 96 -10.85 2.99 12.21
CA GLY A 96 -11.38 1.98 13.15
C GLY A 96 -10.98 0.53 12.86
N HIS A 97 -9.95 0.28 12.06
CA HIS A 97 -9.50 -1.06 11.66
C HIS A 97 -8.56 -1.71 12.68
N LYS A 98 -9.11 -2.09 13.84
CA LYS A 98 -8.38 -2.60 15.01
C LYS A 98 -7.43 -3.77 14.72
N ILE A 99 -7.85 -4.73 13.88
CA ILE A 99 -7.00 -5.90 13.54
C ILE A 99 -5.74 -5.45 12.78
N ILE A 100 -5.87 -4.50 11.87
CA ILE A 100 -4.73 -3.99 11.10
C ILE A 100 -3.83 -3.14 12.00
N ALA A 101 -4.41 -2.31 12.88
CA ALA A 101 -3.63 -1.56 13.85
C ALA A 101 -2.77 -2.49 14.72
N ALA A 102 -3.35 -3.58 15.25
CA ALA A 102 -2.62 -4.57 16.03
C ALA A 102 -1.49 -5.24 15.22
N MET A 103 -1.76 -5.60 13.95
CA MET A 103 -0.72 -6.17 13.08
C MET A 103 0.45 -5.20 12.84
N LEU A 104 0.16 -3.91 12.65
CA LEU A 104 1.19 -2.90 12.41
C LEU A 104 2.04 -2.62 13.66
N VAL A 105 1.43 -2.64 14.85
CA VAL A 105 2.17 -2.56 16.13
C VAL A 105 3.11 -3.76 16.28
N GLN A 106 2.59 -4.98 16.07
CA GLN A 106 3.40 -6.20 16.13
C GLN A 106 4.55 -6.20 15.13
N GLU A 107 4.35 -5.63 13.94
CA GLU A 107 5.43 -5.53 12.96
C GLU A 107 6.51 -4.53 13.39
N GLY A 108 6.13 -3.41 14.01
CA GLY A 108 7.09 -2.43 14.55
C GLY A 108 7.91 -2.93 15.74
N GLU A 109 7.34 -3.80 16.57
CA GLU A 109 8.05 -4.42 17.71
C GLU A 109 9.18 -5.36 17.25
N LYS A 110 9.10 -5.95 16.06
CA LYS A 110 10.15 -6.84 15.51
C LYS A 110 11.41 -6.11 15.04
N ILE A 111 11.35 -4.79 14.91
CA ILE A 111 12.43 -3.96 14.35
C ILE A 111 13.44 -3.54 15.44
N HIS A 112 13.22 -3.94 16.70
CA HIS A 112 14.10 -3.71 17.85
C HIS A 112 14.62 -5.03 18.43
#